data_AF-A0A534V3W1-F1
#
_entry.id   AF-A0A534V3W1-F1
#
_cell.length_a   1.000
_cell.length_b   1.000
_cell.length_c   1.000
_cell.angle_alpha   90.00
_cell.angle_beta   90.00
_cell.angle_gamma   90.00
#
_symmetry.space_group_name_H-M   'P 1'
#
loop_
_entity.id
_entity.type
_entity.pdbx_description
1 polymer ?
#
loop_
_entity_poly.entity_id
_entity_poly.type
_entity_poly.pdbx_seq_one_letter_code
_entity_poly.pdbx_strand_id
1 'polypeptide(L)'
;GSHAIIGGEIARKYGESAKIVNAIAAHHEEVKAETILAPLVDAADALSGARPGARREVLESYAKRLEDLERISNSFKGVEKSFAVQAGREIRIIVDPGTIPDDHAAVLARDIARKIEQEMTYPGQIKVTVIRETRASDIAR
;
A
#
# COMPACT_ATOMS: atom_id res chain seq x y z
N GLY A 1 4.43 15.40 -10.38
CA GLY A 1 5.39 15.98 -9.42
C GLY A 1 4.95 15.65 -8.01
N SER A 2 5.70 16.11 -7.01
CA SER A 2 5.22 16.04 -5.62
C SER A 2 3.96 16.89 -5.44
N HIS A 3 3.27 16.69 -4.32
CA HIS A 3 2.09 17.50 -4.02
C HIS A 3 2.44 18.98 -3.74
N ALA A 4 3.66 19.30 -3.28
CA ALA A 4 4.09 20.69 -3.08
C ALA A 4 4.18 21.46 -4.39
N ILE A 5 4.86 20.90 -5.39
CA ILE A 5 5.02 21.53 -6.71
C ILE A 5 3.67 21.64 -7.42
N ILE A 6 2.91 20.54 -7.46
CA ILE A 6 1.58 20.54 -8.09
C ILE A 6 0.65 21.55 -7.39
N GLY A 7 0.68 21.59 -6.05
CA GLY A 7 -0.12 22.54 -5.27
C GLY A 7 0.24 23.99 -5.59
N GLY A 8 1.54 24.30 -5.72
CA GLY A 8 2.00 25.63 -6.11
C GLY A 8 1.57 26.03 -7.52
N GLU A 9 1.63 25.10 -8.48
CA GLU A 9 1.15 25.33 -9.85
C GLU A 9 -0.35 25.59 -9.91
N ILE A 10 -1.15 24.83 -9.15
CA ILE A 10 -2.59 25.04 -9.02
C ILE A 10 -2.86 26.43 -8.44
N ALA A 11 -2.23 26.78 -7.32
CA ALA A 11 -2.39 28.10 -6.71
C ALA A 11 -2.06 29.24 -7.70
N ARG A 12 -0.96 29.10 -8.44
CA ARG A 12 -0.57 30.05 -9.49
C ARG A 12 -1.63 30.17 -10.58
N LYS A 13 -2.17 29.04 -11.05
CA LYS A 13 -3.21 28.99 -12.09
C LYS A 13 -4.48 29.74 -11.68
N TYR A 14 -4.81 29.74 -10.38
CA TYR A 14 -5.98 30.43 -9.84
C TYR A 14 -5.70 31.86 -9.36
N GLY A 15 -4.50 32.40 -9.62
CA GLY A 15 -4.18 33.82 -9.38
C GLY A 15 -3.66 34.13 -7.98
N GLU A 16 -3.21 33.14 -7.22
CA GLU A 16 -2.55 33.39 -5.94
C GLU A 16 -1.24 34.15 -6.10
N SER A 17 -0.89 34.95 -5.09
CA SER A 17 0.32 35.76 -5.13
C SER A 17 1.60 34.91 -5.15
N ALA A 18 2.67 35.42 -5.77
CA ALA A 18 3.94 34.70 -5.88
C ALA A 18 4.49 34.22 -4.53
N LYS A 19 4.29 34.98 -3.45
CA LYS A 19 4.70 34.62 -2.09
C LYS A 19 3.96 33.38 -1.57
N ILE A 20 2.66 33.27 -1.87
CA ILE A 20 1.82 32.11 -1.49
C ILE A 20 2.19 30.90 -2.34
N VAL A 21 2.34 31.09 -3.66
CA VAL A 21 2.79 30.04 -4.57
C VAL A 21 4.15 29.47 -4.15
N ASN A 22 5.11 30.33 -3.79
CA ASN A 22 6.42 29.90 -3.30
C ASN A 22 6.29 29.15 -1.96
N ALA A 23 5.49 29.65 -1.02
CA ALA A 23 5.29 28.98 0.27
C ALA A 23 4.74 27.56 0.10
N ILE A 24 3.78 27.36 -0.81
CA ILE A 24 3.22 26.04 -1.14
C ILE A 24 4.26 25.17 -1.86
N ALA A 25 5.01 25.71 -2.83
CA ALA A 25 5.99 24.89 -3.55
C ALA A 25 7.23 24.52 -2.70
N ALA A 26 7.60 25.37 -1.74
CA ALA A 26 8.84 25.27 -0.98
C ALA A 26 8.71 24.53 0.37
N HIS A 27 7.51 24.17 0.83
CA HIS A 27 7.33 23.58 2.17
C HIS A 27 7.94 22.18 2.34
N HIS A 28 8.33 21.51 1.25
CA HIS A 28 9.14 20.28 1.26
C HIS A 28 10.57 20.51 0.75
N GLU A 29 11.03 21.77 0.75
CA GLU A 29 12.37 22.20 0.32
C GLU A 29 12.72 21.85 -1.14
N GLU A 30 11.72 21.51 -1.96
CA GLU A 30 11.91 21.17 -3.38
C GLU A 30 12.26 22.38 -4.25
N VAL A 31 11.91 23.57 -3.78
CA VAL A 31 12.35 24.86 -4.34
C VAL A 31 12.80 25.77 -3.22
N LYS A 32 13.61 26.79 -3.57
CA LYS A 32 14.11 27.77 -2.60
C LYS A 32 12.96 28.51 -1.92
N ALA A 33 12.98 28.54 -0.59
CA ALA A 33 12.12 29.42 0.19
C ALA A 33 12.51 30.90 -0.02
N GLU A 34 11.58 31.71 -0.51
CA GLU A 34 11.79 33.15 -0.75
C GLU A 34 11.28 34.01 0.41
N THR A 35 10.42 33.44 1.26
CA THR A 35 9.79 34.16 2.38
C THR A 35 9.68 33.26 3.61
N ILE A 36 9.45 33.87 4.79
CA ILE A 36 9.18 33.16 6.05
C ILE A 36 7.90 32.31 6.00
N LEU A 37 7.03 32.50 5.00
CA LEU A 37 5.81 31.71 4.88
C LEU A 37 6.11 30.24 4.60
N ALA A 38 7.16 29.92 3.85
CA ALA A 38 7.54 28.54 3.55
C ALA A 38 7.81 27.70 4.82
N PRO A 39 8.72 28.11 5.74
CA PRO A 39 8.95 27.35 6.98
C PRO A 39 7.73 27.36 7.93
N LEU A 40 6.87 28.38 7.88
CA LEU A 40 5.62 28.37 8.64
C LEU A 40 4.61 27.34 8.09
N VAL A 41 4.52 27.20 6.77
CA VAL A 41 3.68 26.20 6.11
C VAL A 41 4.21 24.79 6.38
N ASP A 42 5.52 24.58 6.31
CA ASP A 42 6.16 23.30 6.66
C ASP A 42 5.88 22.91 8.12
N ALA A 43 6.09 23.83 9.07
CA ALA A 43 5.76 23.59 10.47
C ALA A 43 4.27 23.26 10.67
N ALA A 44 3.38 23.93 9.94
CA ALA A 44 1.95 23.65 9.98
C ALA A 44 1.61 22.27 9.39
N ASP A 45 2.23 21.87 8.28
CA ASP A 45 2.08 20.54 7.68
C ASP A 45 2.51 19.44 8.68
N ALA A 46 3.72 19.57 9.23
CA ALA A 46 4.26 18.63 10.21
C ALA A 46 3.35 18.48 11.45
N LEU A 47 2.90 19.60 12.02
CA LEU A 47 1.97 19.60 13.16
C LEU A 47 0.63 18.95 12.78
N SER A 48 0.10 19.25 11.60
CA SER A 48 -1.17 18.71 11.15
C SER A 48 -1.15 17.19 11.01
N GLY A 49 -0.03 16.64 10.52
CA GLY A 49 0.19 15.21 10.31
C GLY A 49 0.57 14.44 11.57
N ALA A 50 1.14 15.11 12.58
CA ALA A 50 1.51 14.53 13.87
C ALA A 50 0.34 14.36 14.85
N ARG A 51 -0.83 14.97 14.57
CA ARG A 51 -2.00 14.88 15.46
C ARG A 51 -2.43 13.43 15.68
N PRO A 52 -2.76 13.03 16.93
CA PRO A 52 -3.35 11.73 17.19
C PRO A 52 -4.58 11.50 16.31
N GLY A 53 -4.53 10.46 15.48
CA GLY A 53 -5.62 10.11 14.57
C GLY A 53 -5.53 10.71 13.16
N ALA A 54 -4.65 11.68 12.87
CA ALA A 54 -4.50 12.24 11.52
C ALA A 54 -4.13 11.18 10.45
N ARG A 55 -3.54 10.07 10.88
CA ARG A 55 -3.22 8.90 10.02
C ARG A 55 -3.96 7.62 10.42
N ARG A 56 -4.89 7.65 11.39
CA ARG A 56 -5.59 6.42 11.87
C ARG A 56 -6.42 5.80 10.77
N GLU A 57 -7.22 6.59 10.06
CA GLU A 57 -8.09 6.12 8.98
C GLU A 57 -7.28 5.46 7.84
N VAL A 58 -6.09 6.00 7.56
CA VAL A 58 -5.17 5.43 6.56
C VAL A 58 -4.63 4.07 7.02
N LEU A 59 -4.24 3.94 8.29
CA LEU A 59 -3.75 2.68 8.85
C LEU A 59 -4.85 1.61 8.94
N GLU A 60 -6.04 2.00 9.36
CA GLU A 60 -7.18 1.09 9.50
C GLU A 60 -7.65 0.59 8.13
N SER A 61 -7.82 1.49 7.16
CA SER A 61 -8.14 1.09 5.78
C SER A 61 -7.04 0.25 5.14
N TYR A 62 -5.78 0.46 5.51
CA TYR A 62 -4.66 -0.36 5.05
C TYR A 62 -4.69 -1.76 5.69
N ALA A 63 -4.88 -1.86 7.00
CA ALA A 63 -5.04 -3.15 7.69
C ALA A 63 -6.22 -3.94 7.12
N LYS A 64 -7.36 -3.27 6.93
CA LYS A 64 -8.56 -3.86 6.32
C LYS A 64 -8.29 -4.43 4.93
N ARG A 65 -7.50 -3.72 4.12
CA ARG A 65 -7.08 -4.19 2.79
C ARG A 65 -6.23 -5.45 2.86
N LEU A 66 -5.30 -5.54 3.81
CA LEU A 66 -4.50 -6.77 3.98
C LEU A 66 -5.38 -7.93 4.44
N GLU A 67 -6.28 -7.69 5.40
CA GLU A 67 -7.24 -8.69 5.86
C GLU A 67 -8.15 -9.18 4.73
N ASP A 68 -8.61 -8.29 3.85
CA ASP A 68 -9.45 -8.67 2.71
C ASP A 68 -8.68 -9.50 1.67
N LEU A 69 -7.41 -9.18 1.39
CA LEU A 69 -6.55 -10.00 0.51
C LEU A 69 -6.39 -11.43 1.06
N GLU A 70 -6.13 -11.53 2.36
CA GLU A 70 -6.01 -12.82 3.03
C GLU A 70 -7.35 -13.56 3.07
N ARG A 71 -8.45 -12.87 3.37
CA ARG A 71 -9.80 -13.44 3.38
C ARG A 71 -10.20 -14.00 2.00
N ILE A 72 -9.96 -13.25 0.93
CA ILE A 72 -10.25 -13.71 -0.44
C ILE A 72 -9.43 -14.95 -0.75
N SER A 73 -8.14 -14.93 -0.44
CA SER A 73 -7.23 -16.06 -0.70
C SER A 73 -7.63 -17.31 0.09
N ASN A 74 -7.90 -17.16 1.39
CA ASN A 74 -8.34 -18.23 2.28
C ASN A 74 -9.74 -18.80 1.93
N SER A 75 -10.52 -18.12 1.07
CA SER A 75 -11.82 -18.64 0.62
C SER A 75 -11.73 -19.78 -0.40
N PHE A 76 -10.54 -20.03 -0.96
CA PHE A 76 -10.32 -21.10 -1.92
C PHE A 76 -10.02 -22.43 -1.23
N LYS A 77 -10.60 -23.51 -1.76
CA LYS A 77 -10.37 -24.86 -1.25
C LYS A 77 -8.90 -25.27 -1.42
N GLY A 78 -8.32 -25.86 -0.38
CA GLY A 78 -6.93 -26.33 -0.37
C GLY A 78 -5.90 -25.27 0.03
N VAL A 79 -6.34 -24.02 0.27
CA VAL A 79 -5.51 -23.01 0.94
C VAL A 79 -5.51 -23.29 2.44
N GLU A 80 -4.33 -23.49 3.02
CA GLU A 80 -4.18 -23.61 4.47
C GLU A 80 -4.07 -22.24 5.12
N LYS A 81 -3.21 -21.37 4.56
CA LYS A 81 -2.94 -20.02 5.06
C LYS A 81 -2.53 -19.10 3.93
N SER A 82 -2.82 -17.81 4.08
CA SER A 82 -2.30 -16.77 3.19
C SER A 82 -1.73 -15.60 3.99
N PHE A 83 -0.70 -14.94 3.46
CA PHE A 83 -0.04 -13.80 4.09
C PHE A 83 0.15 -12.67 3.08
N ALA A 84 -0.40 -11.49 3.37
CA ALA A 84 -0.11 -10.30 2.62
C ALA A 84 1.27 -9.75 3.05
N VAL A 85 2.22 -9.71 2.12
CA VAL A 85 3.60 -9.26 2.34
C VAL A 85 3.92 -8.06 1.46
N GLN A 86 5.10 -7.45 1.67
CA GLN A 86 5.55 -6.26 0.90
C GLN A 86 4.51 -5.13 0.87
N ALA A 87 3.96 -4.82 2.04
CA ALA A 87 2.90 -3.85 2.20
C ALA A 87 1.64 -4.09 1.35
N GLY A 88 1.27 -5.36 1.16
CA GLY A 88 0.09 -5.76 0.38
C GLY A 88 0.33 -5.83 -1.13
N ARG A 89 1.58 -5.65 -1.60
CA ARG A 89 1.94 -5.80 -3.02
C ARG A 89 2.23 -7.25 -3.44
N GLU A 90 2.33 -8.15 -2.48
CA GLU A 90 2.41 -9.59 -2.73
C GLU A 90 1.52 -10.33 -1.72
N ILE A 91 0.81 -11.36 -2.18
CA ILE A 91 0.09 -12.32 -1.34
C ILE A 91 0.73 -13.69 -1.53
N ARG A 92 1.16 -14.31 -0.43
CA ARG A 92 1.74 -15.66 -0.40
C ARG A 92 0.74 -16.63 0.17
N ILE A 93 0.47 -17.71 -0.55
CA ILE A 93 -0.58 -18.66 -0.25
C ILE A 93 0.08 -20.01 -0.04
N ILE A 94 -0.04 -20.55 1.17
CA ILE A 94 0.42 -21.88 1.52
C ILE A 94 -0.74 -22.85 1.29
N VAL A 95 -0.46 -23.89 0.53
CA VAL A 95 -1.44 -24.95 0.23
C VAL A 95 -0.91 -26.28 0.73
N ASP A 96 -1.85 -27.17 1.10
CA ASP A 96 -1.52 -28.54 1.44
C ASP A 96 -1.13 -29.31 0.16
N PRO A 97 0.11 -29.84 0.06
CA PRO A 97 0.54 -30.61 -1.08
C PRO A 97 -0.22 -31.94 -1.24
N GLY A 98 -0.86 -32.46 -0.20
CA GLY A 98 -1.70 -33.66 -0.27
C GLY A 98 -3.03 -33.44 -0.99
N THR A 99 -3.54 -32.21 -1.02
CA THR A 99 -4.83 -31.88 -1.65
C THR A 99 -4.72 -31.11 -2.96
N ILE A 100 -3.68 -30.29 -3.13
CA ILE A 100 -3.45 -29.51 -4.35
C ILE A 100 -2.26 -30.09 -5.13
N PRO A 101 -2.45 -30.61 -6.35
CA PRO A 101 -1.34 -31.03 -7.22
C PRO A 101 -0.65 -29.83 -7.90
N ASP A 102 0.55 -30.05 -8.47
CA ASP A 102 1.41 -28.98 -9.02
C ASP A 102 0.76 -28.17 -10.14
N ASP A 103 0.08 -28.85 -11.05
CA ASP A 103 -0.65 -28.24 -12.16
C ASP A 103 -1.81 -27.36 -11.67
N HIS A 104 -2.49 -27.79 -10.60
CA HIS A 104 -3.56 -27.03 -9.96
C HIS A 104 -3.04 -25.82 -9.19
N ALA A 105 -1.81 -25.81 -8.69
CA ALA A 105 -1.24 -24.67 -7.97
C ALA A 105 -1.13 -23.43 -8.89
N ALA A 106 -0.76 -23.62 -10.15
CA ALA A 106 -0.70 -22.54 -11.14
C ALA A 106 -2.09 -21.99 -11.49
N VAL A 107 -3.09 -22.87 -11.57
CA VAL A 107 -4.49 -22.48 -11.80
C VAL A 107 -5.03 -21.70 -10.60
N LEU A 108 -4.79 -22.20 -9.38
CA LEU A 108 -5.20 -21.55 -8.13
C LEU A 108 -4.64 -20.13 -8.02
N ALA A 109 -3.35 -19.92 -8.35
CA ALA A 109 -2.74 -18.60 -8.35
C ALA A 109 -3.48 -17.63 -9.30
N ARG A 110 -3.84 -18.09 -10.51
CA ARG A 110 -4.57 -17.28 -11.50
C ARG A 110 -6.01 -16.99 -11.07
N ASP A 111 -6.67 -17.94 -10.42
CA ASP A 111 -8.05 -17.77 -9.98
C ASP A 111 -8.14 -16.82 -8.78
N ILE A 112 -7.20 -16.91 -7.84
CA ILE A 112 -7.08 -15.96 -6.73
C ILE A 112 -6.78 -14.55 -7.26
N ALA A 113 -5.82 -14.41 -8.19
CA ALA A 113 -5.52 -13.13 -8.81
C ALA A 113 -6.76 -12.48 -9.46
N ARG A 114 -7.53 -13.26 -10.22
CA ARG A 114 -8.78 -12.80 -10.84
C ARG A 114 -9.84 -12.39 -9.83
N LYS A 115 -10.00 -13.15 -8.73
CA LYS A 115 -10.97 -12.81 -7.69
C LYS A 115 -10.58 -11.55 -6.93
N ILE A 116 -9.29 -11.36 -6.65
CA ILE A 116 -8.77 -10.12 -6.05
C ILE A 116 -9.06 -8.92 -6.98
N GLU A 117 -8.82 -9.06 -8.28
CA GLU A 117 -9.10 -8.01 -9.27
C GLU A 117 -10.59 -7.64 -9.35
N GLN A 118 -11.49 -8.61 -9.14
CA GLN A 118 -12.94 -8.40 -9.18
C GLN A 118 -13.50 -7.78 -7.88
N GLU A 119 -13.00 -8.22 -6.73
CA GLU A 119 -13.57 -7.84 -5.42
C GLU A 119 -12.88 -6.63 -4.78
N MET A 120 -11.67 -6.27 -5.23
CA MET A 120 -10.87 -5.21 -4.61
C MET A 120 -10.34 -4.21 -5.63
N THR A 121 -10.49 -2.92 -5.32
CA THR A 121 -9.76 -1.87 -6.01
C THR A 121 -8.40 -1.70 -5.36
N TYR A 122 -7.33 -2.02 -6.07
CA TYR A 122 -5.96 -1.86 -5.59
C TYR A 122 -5.14 -0.97 -6.54
N PRO A 123 -4.42 0.05 -6.03
CA PRO A 123 -3.55 0.85 -6.86
C PRO A 123 -2.30 0.05 -7.26
N GLY A 124 -2.22 -0.32 -8.53
CA GLY A 124 -1.10 -1.06 -9.09
C GLY A 124 -1.32 -2.57 -9.12
N GLN A 125 -0.23 -3.33 -9.23
CA GLN A 125 -0.28 -4.78 -9.38
C GLN A 125 -0.02 -5.47 -8.05
N ILE A 126 -0.72 -6.59 -7.80
CA ILE A 126 -0.47 -7.49 -6.68
C ILE A 126 0.10 -8.79 -7.23
N LYS A 127 1.25 -9.20 -6.72
CA LYS A 127 1.85 -10.50 -7.04
C LYS A 127 1.18 -11.60 -6.22
N VAL A 128 0.67 -12.63 -6.90
CA VAL A 128 0.09 -13.82 -6.24
C VAL A 128 1.09 -14.97 -6.33
N THR A 129 1.55 -15.47 -5.19
CA THR A 129 2.51 -16.57 -5.10
C THR A 129 1.87 -17.72 -4.34
N VAL A 130 1.66 -18.87 -5.00
CA VAL A 130 1.23 -20.11 -4.34
C VAL A 130 2.47 -20.95 -4.01
N ILE A 131 2.55 -21.44 -2.78
CA ILE A 131 3.65 -22.21 -2.22
C ILE A 131 3.09 -23.55 -1.76
N ARG A 132 3.49 -24.62 -2.46
CA ARG A 132 3.35 -25.99 -1.95
C ARG A 132 4.60 -26.29 -1.13
N GLU A 133 4.42 -26.63 0.14
CA GLU A 133 5.52 -26.93 1.04
C GLU A 133 5.25 -28.22 1.82
N THR A 134 6.23 -29.13 1.83
CA THR A 134 6.27 -30.26 2.76
C THR A 134 7.36 -29.99 3.78
N ARG A 135 7.02 -29.92 5.06
CA ARG A 135 7.97 -29.67 6.15
C ARG A 135 8.30 -30.97 6.87
N ALA A 136 9.59 -31.27 6.98
CA ALA A 136 10.12 -32.30 7.86
C ALA A 136 11.25 -31.66 8.69
N SER A 137 11.23 -31.85 10.00
CA SER A 137 12.24 -31.31 10.92
C SER A 137 12.64 -32.36 11.94
N ASP A 138 13.92 -32.38 12.29
CA ASP A 138 14.48 -33.23 13.34
C ASP A 138 15.39 -32.37 14.25
N ILE A 139 15.63 -32.82 15.48
CA ILE A 139 16.42 -32.09 16.48
C ILE A 139 17.69 -32.88 16.76
N ALA A 140 18.83 -32.33 16.37
CA ALA A 140 20.12 -32.83 16.81
C ALA A 140 20.34 -32.48 18.30
N ARG A 141 20.87 -33.44 19.06
CA ARG A 141 21.37 -33.24 20.43
C ARG A 141 22.88 -33.38 20.45
#